data_AF-A0A2S2R3N1-F1
#
_entry.id   AF-A0A2S2R3N1-F1
#
_cell.length_a   1.000
_cell.length_b   1.000
_cell.length_c   1.000
_cell.angle_alpha   90.00
_cell.angle_beta   90.00
_cell.angle_gamma   90.00
#
_symmetry.space_group_name_H-M   'P 1'
#
loop_
_entity.id
_entity.type
_entity.pdbx_description
1 polymer ?
#
loop_
_entity_poly.entity_id
_entity_poly.type
_entity_poly.pdbx_seq_one_letter_code
_entity_poly.pdbx_strand_id
1 'polypeptide(L)'
;GGANQVSLIEAVANILGIKDTKNINASATLADLGMDSLMGAEIKQTLERNYDLVLSVGEIRTLTVKKLQEFQNDGSEEVIEVANGVTAGNNQVEFNKNLVPLETVVNMKKGESNKPNVFMFSAIEGFVSALEEVASKLPYNIYGLQCTEDAPIDSMASMAKFFIAKIKEIQTSGPYNLVGYSFGASVAFETGVALEAAGEKVSLVLLDGSPSYVLTHENAMKNRHSDNKVDHRDAFTYFVLLFKEMDYQVVFEQISTKKTKEEQLEEVVNILSDLPLNKDELKTAAKLFYGKLFVSFYYKPVQKFNGNVTLITAKDNFVSLGPDYGLKPVNIRFL
;
A
#
# COMPACT_ATOMS: atom_id res chain seq x y z
N GLY A 1 -13.37 17.07 -35.83
CA GLY A 1 -13.49 17.40 -34.40
C GLY A 1 -12.77 16.33 -33.64
N GLY A 2 -11.57 16.64 -33.15
CA GLY A 2 -10.76 15.68 -32.39
C GLY A 2 -11.31 15.59 -30.96
N ALA A 3 -11.49 14.37 -30.46
CA ALA A 3 -11.79 14.14 -29.06
C ALA A 3 -10.66 14.74 -28.22
N ASN A 4 -11.00 15.48 -27.15
CA ASN A 4 -10.03 16.01 -26.18
C ASN A 4 -9.26 14.83 -25.54
N GLN A 5 -8.09 14.51 -26.08
CA GLN A 5 -7.16 13.59 -25.44
C GLN A 5 -6.57 14.34 -24.24
N VAL A 6 -6.81 13.83 -23.03
CA VAL A 6 -6.25 14.37 -21.79
C VAL A 6 -4.73 14.41 -21.96
N SER A 7 -4.06 15.51 -21.57
CA SER A 7 -2.60 15.59 -21.71
C SER A 7 -1.90 14.57 -20.81
N LEU A 8 -0.68 14.16 -21.16
CA LEU A 8 0.14 13.22 -20.38
C LEU A 8 0.24 13.66 -18.91
N ILE A 9 0.52 14.95 -18.72
CA ILE A 9 0.65 15.56 -17.40
C ILE A 9 -0.69 15.53 -16.67
N GLU A 10 -1.81 15.84 -17.34
CA GLU A 10 -3.14 15.76 -16.72
C GLU A 10 -3.54 14.34 -16.36
N ALA A 11 -3.16 13.33 -17.15
CA ALA A 11 -3.45 11.94 -16.84
C ALA A 11 -2.67 11.45 -15.62
N VAL A 12 -1.36 11.71 -15.56
CA VAL A 12 -0.54 11.40 -14.38
C VAL A 12 -1.03 12.20 -13.17
N ALA A 13 -1.35 13.48 -13.36
CA ALA A 13 -1.91 14.33 -12.32
C ALA A 13 -3.24 13.80 -11.78
N ASN A 14 -4.13 13.30 -12.63
CA ASN A 14 -5.41 12.73 -12.20
C ASN A 14 -5.24 11.46 -11.35
N ILE A 15 -4.27 10.60 -11.70
CA ILE A 15 -3.97 9.37 -10.95
C ILE A 15 -3.38 9.71 -9.58
N LEU A 16 -2.46 10.68 -9.56
CA LEU A 16 -1.95 11.20 -8.30
C LEU A 16 -3.08 11.86 -7.51
N GLY A 17 -4.02 12.55 -8.16
CA GLY A 17 -5.09 13.33 -7.51
C GLY A 17 -4.82 14.84 -7.47
N ILE A 18 -3.88 15.30 -8.31
CA ILE A 18 -3.50 16.70 -8.52
C ILE A 18 -4.60 17.43 -9.30
N LYS A 19 -5.19 18.46 -8.69
CA LYS A 19 -6.24 19.29 -9.30
C LYS A 19 -5.72 20.52 -10.04
N ASP A 20 -4.52 21.01 -9.70
CA ASP A 20 -3.88 22.15 -10.35
C ASP A 20 -2.56 21.73 -10.98
N THR A 21 -2.61 21.45 -12.29
CA THR A 21 -1.45 21.03 -13.08
C THR A 21 -0.50 22.16 -13.45
N LYS A 22 -0.87 23.42 -13.17
CA LYS A 22 -0.11 24.60 -13.61
C LYS A 22 1.02 25.00 -12.66
N ASN A 23 0.99 24.52 -11.42
CA ASN A 23 1.93 24.90 -10.36
C ASN A 23 2.76 23.73 -9.82
N ILE A 24 2.85 22.62 -10.55
CA ILE A 24 3.64 21.46 -10.12
C ILE A 24 5.13 21.76 -10.28
N ASN A 25 5.94 21.43 -9.27
CA ASN A 25 7.39 21.53 -9.35
C ASN A 25 7.93 20.56 -10.42
N ALA A 26 8.46 21.10 -11.51
CA ALA A 26 8.96 20.31 -12.64
C ALA A 26 10.10 19.35 -12.26
N SER A 27 10.89 19.67 -11.23
CA SER A 27 12.04 18.87 -10.79
C SER A 27 11.70 17.78 -9.77
N ALA A 28 10.48 17.78 -9.21
CA ALA A 28 10.05 16.74 -8.29
C ALA A 28 9.81 15.42 -9.03
N THR A 29 10.19 14.30 -8.42
CA THR A 29 9.85 12.97 -8.93
C THR A 29 8.39 12.65 -8.64
N LEU A 30 7.79 11.68 -9.35
CA LEU A 30 6.44 11.22 -9.06
C LEU A 30 6.34 10.65 -7.63
N ALA A 31 7.40 10.00 -7.13
CA ALA A 31 7.49 9.57 -5.74
C ALA A 31 7.50 10.75 -4.75
N ASP A 32 8.23 11.83 -5.06
CA ASP A 32 8.17 13.08 -4.28
C ASP A 32 6.78 13.72 -4.38
N LEU A 33 6.07 13.47 -5.47
CA LEU A 33 4.68 13.83 -5.68
C LEU A 33 3.73 12.71 -5.21
N GLY A 34 4.08 11.98 -4.15
CA GLY A 34 3.15 11.11 -3.41
C GLY A 34 2.71 9.85 -4.14
N MET A 35 3.42 9.46 -5.20
CA MET A 35 3.19 8.19 -5.88
C MET A 35 3.55 7.01 -4.97
N ASP A 36 2.55 6.22 -4.57
CA ASP A 36 2.76 4.93 -3.91
C ASP A 36 2.89 3.77 -4.91
N SER A 37 3.06 2.55 -4.39
CA SER A 37 3.25 1.33 -5.19
C SER A 37 2.07 1.02 -6.12
N LEU A 38 0.83 1.35 -5.71
CA LEU A 38 -0.39 1.13 -6.51
C LEU A 38 -0.55 2.24 -7.56
N MET A 39 -0.31 3.50 -7.19
CA MET A 39 -0.32 4.63 -8.12
C MET A 39 0.77 4.49 -9.18
N GLY A 40 1.96 4.00 -8.80
CA GLY A 40 3.05 3.76 -9.75
C GLY A 40 2.69 2.75 -10.83
N ALA A 41 1.96 1.68 -10.46
CA ALA A 41 1.46 0.70 -11.42
C ALA A 41 0.34 1.29 -12.31
N GLU A 42 -0.52 2.14 -11.77
CA GLU A 42 -1.58 2.81 -12.54
C GLU A 42 -1.01 3.86 -13.53
N ILE A 43 0.02 4.61 -13.10
CA ILE A 43 0.77 5.56 -13.93
C ILE A 43 1.45 4.80 -15.07
N LYS A 44 2.16 3.69 -14.76
CA LYS A 44 2.78 2.83 -15.78
C LYS A 44 1.82 2.47 -16.90
N GLN A 45 0.68 1.89 -16.53
CA GLN A 45 -0.30 1.43 -17.50
C GLN A 45 -0.93 2.57 -18.28
N THR A 46 -1.13 3.73 -17.64
CA THR A 46 -1.71 4.89 -18.31
C THR A 46 -0.75 5.45 -19.35
N LEU A 47 0.54 5.51 -19.04
CA LEU A 47 1.61 5.93 -19.96
C LEU A 47 1.72 4.97 -21.15
N GLU A 48 1.69 3.66 -20.91
CA GLU A 48 1.75 2.64 -21.96
C GLU A 48 0.52 2.67 -22.87
N ARG A 49 -0.69 2.68 -22.28
CA ARG A 49 -1.93 2.50 -23.03
C ARG A 49 -2.36 3.73 -23.81
N ASN A 50 -2.21 4.91 -23.23
CA ASN A 50 -2.80 6.14 -23.77
C ASN A 50 -1.78 7.02 -24.50
N TYR A 51 -0.49 6.77 -24.29
CA TYR A 51 0.60 7.62 -24.79
C TYR A 51 1.76 6.83 -25.42
N ASP A 52 1.67 5.50 -25.52
CA ASP A 52 2.68 4.61 -26.14
C ASP A 52 4.08 4.74 -25.50
N LEU A 53 4.12 5.07 -24.20
CA LEU A 53 5.34 5.20 -23.42
C LEU A 53 5.54 3.97 -22.54
N VAL A 54 6.45 3.11 -22.95
CA VAL A 54 6.85 1.93 -22.16
C VAL A 54 7.99 2.32 -21.23
N LEU A 55 7.68 2.37 -19.93
CA LEU A 55 8.64 2.71 -18.88
C LEU A 55 8.61 1.63 -17.79
N SER A 56 9.79 1.22 -17.33
CA SER A 56 9.90 0.35 -16.17
C SER A 56 9.44 1.06 -14.90
N VAL A 57 9.10 0.29 -13.87
CA VAL A 57 8.67 0.85 -12.57
C VAL A 57 9.79 1.66 -11.89
N GLY A 58 11.06 1.28 -12.10
CA GLY A 58 12.19 2.06 -11.61
C GLY A 58 12.29 3.43 -12.29
N GLU A 59 12.03 3.47 -13.60
CA GLU A 59 11.95 4.71 -14.37
C GLU A 59 10.78 5.57 -13.91
N ILE A 60 9.62 4.97 -13.64
CA ILE A 60 8.42 5.67 -13.15
C ILE A 60 8.65 6.27 -11.76
N ARG A 61 9.34 5.54 -10.86
CA ARG A 61 9.68 6.05 -9.52
C ARG A 61 10.58 7.27 -9.55
N THR A 62 11.47 7.34 -10.52
CA THR A 62 12.39 8.46 -10.71
C THR A 62 11.90 9.46 -11.76
N LEU A 63 10.70 9.23 -12.31
CA LEU A 63 10.14 10.07 -13.35
C LEU A 63 9.81 11.44 -12.76
N THR A 64 10.18 12.50 -13.46
CA THR A 64 9.89 13.88 -13.03
C THR A 64 8.82 14.49 -13.91
N VAL A 65 8.15 15.52 -13.41
CA VAL A 65 7.18 16.28 -14.21
C VAL A 65 7.85 16.95 -15.41
N LYS A 66 9.13 17.33 -15.30
CA LYS A 66 9.93 17.81 -16.44
C LYS A 66 10.09 16.72 -17.51
N LYS A 67 10.40 15.48 -17.13
CA LYS A 67 10.49 14.37 -18.10
C LYS A 67 9.14 14.06 -18.75
N LEU A 68 8.04 14.15 -18.01
CA LEU A 68 6.69 14.03 -18.59
C LEU A 68 6.40 15.16 -19.59
N GLN A 69 6.82 16.40 -19.29
CA GLN A 69 6.71 17.52 -20.22
C GLN A 69 7.54 17.28 -21.50
N GLU A 70 8.74 16.72 -21.36
CA GLU A 70 9.60 16.34 -22.49
C GLU A 70 8.90 15.30 -23.38
N PHE A 71 8.37 14.22 -22.80
CA PHE A 71 7.61 13.20 -23.53
C PHE A 71 6.36 13.76 -24.24
N GLN A 72 5.71 14.75 -23.63
CA GLN A 72 4.52 15.37 -24.24
C GLN A 72 4.88 16.32 -25.39
N ASN A 73 6.09 16.86 -25.42
CA ASN A 73 6.54 17.81 -26.44
C ASN A 73 7.27 17.13 -27.61
N ASP A 74 7.90 15.97 -27.39
CA ASP A 74 8.48 15.14 -28.45
C ASP A 74 7.40 14.24 -29.09
N GLY A 75 6.56 14.85 -29.92
CA GLY A 75 5.50 14.18 -30.67
C GLY A 75 5.97 13.37 -31.90
N SER A 76 7.15 12.73 -31.86
CA SER A 76 7.61 11.89 -32.97
C SER A 76 8.61 10.83 -32.52
N GLU A 77 8.29 9.58 -32.86
CA GLU A 77 9.13 8.38 -32.94
C GLU A 77 10.65 8.60 -32.76
N GLU A 78 11.18 8.47 -31.54
CA GLU A 78 12.54 7.95 -31.33
C GLU A 78 12.59 7.07 -30.08
N VAL A 79 12.96 5.81 -30.29
CA VAL A 79 13.35 4.86 -29.25
C VAL A 79 14.69 5.35 -28.68
N ILE A 80 14.66 6.01 -27.53
CA ILE A 80 15.90 6.42 -26.87
C ILE A 80 16.51 5.21 -26.15
N GLU A 81 17.51 4.59 -26.77
CA GLU A 81 18.49 3.78 -26.04
C GLU A 81 19.25 4.69 -25.05
N VAL A 82 18.96 4.57 -23.76
CA VAL A 82 19.84 5.14 -22.72
C VAL A 82 20.76 4.05 -22.19
N ALA A 83 22.04 4.32 -22.36
CA ALA A 83 23.19 3.46 -22.13
C ALA A 83 23.16 2.65 -20.81
N ASN A 84 23.41 1.35 -20.97
CA ASN A 84 23.84 0.42 -19.93
C ASN A 84 24.99 1.01 -19.11
N GLY A 85 24.72 1.26 -17.83
CA GLY A 85 25.77 1.62 -16.87
C GLY A 85 25.27 1.52 -15.43
N VAL A 86 25.48 0.34 -14.82
CA VAL A 86 25.63 0.12 -13.35
C VAL A 86 24.29 0.26 -12.57
N THR A 87 23.72 -0.71 -11.86
CA THR A 87 24.07 -2.06 -11.36
C THR A 87 22.77 -2.78 -10.98
N ALA A 88 22.82 -4.10 -10.95
CA ALA A 88 21.76 -5.00 -10.48
C ALA A 88 21.06 -4.54 -9.18
N GLY A 89 19.73 -4.69 -9.14
CA GLY A 89 18.95 -4.66 -7.89
C GLY A 89 17.80 -3.65 -7.82
N ASN A 90 16.91 -3.61 -8.82
CA ASN A 90 15.68 -2.79 -8.76
C ASN A 90 14.46 -3.68 -8.49
N ASN A 91 14.38 -4.25 -7.26
CA ASN A 91 13.14 -4.84 -6.77
C ASN A 91 12.18 -3.69 -6.40
N GLN A 92 10.94 -3.78 -6.87
CA GLN A 92 9.88 -2.77 -6.64
C GLN A 92 9.38 -2.76 -5.18
N VAL A 93 9.89 -3.68 -4.37
CA VAL A 93 9.83 -3.77 -2.91
C VAL A 93 11.19 -4.34 -2.48
N GLU A 94 11.81 -3.84 -1.41
CA GLU A 94 12.85 -4.65 -0.73
C GLU A 94 12.15 -5.85 -0.09
N PHE A 95 11.88 -6.88 -0.89
CA PHE A 95 11.51 -8.16 -0.36
C PHE A 95 12.74 -8.65 0.40
N ASN A 96 12.59 -8.78 1.71
CA ASN A 96 13.41 -9.67 2.49
C ASN A 96 13.48 -11.03 1.77
N LYS A 97 14.46 -11.87 2.11
CA LYS A 97 14.68 -13.18 1.48
C LYS A 97 13.42 -14.07 1.37
N ASN A 98 12.36 -13.74 2.11
CA ASN A 98 11.05 -14.39 2.14
C ASN A 98 9.95 -13.43 1.67
N LEU A 99 8.93 -13.94 0.97
CA LEU A 99 7.78 -13.13 0.51
C LEU A 99 6.72 -12.90 1.60
N VAL A 100 6.78 -13.69 2.67
CA VAL A 100 5.89 -13.61 3.82
C VAL A 100 6.74 -13.54 5.10
N PRO A 101 6.40 -12.67 6.06
CA PRO A 101 7.11 -12.63 7.34
C PRO A 101 6.93 -13.95 8.10
N LEU A 102 7.97 -14.39 8.79
CA LEU A 102 7.94 -15.61 9.62
C LEU A 102 7.45 -15.34 11.04
N GLU A 103 7.73 -14.15 11.58
CA GLU A 103 7.39 -13.76 12.94
C GLU A 103 6.36 -12.63 12.92
N THR A 104 5.25 -12.80 13.62
CA THR A 104 4.21 -11.76 13.73
C THR A 104 4.70 -10.55 14.49
N VAL A 105 5.55 -10.74 15.50
CA VAL A 105 6.10 -9.64 16.30
C VAL A 105 7.61 -9.70 16.28
N VAL A 106 8.23 -8.59 15.87
CA VAL A 106 9.69 -8.44 15.84
C VAL A 106 10.12 -7.31 16.77
N ASN A 107 11.20 -7.49 17.51
CA ASN A 107 11.81 -6.41 18.27
C ASN A 107 12.69 -5.58 17.33
N MET A 108 12.15 -4.46 16.85
CA MET A 108 12.85 -3.58 15.90
C MET A 108 13.89 -2.71 16.59
N LYS A 109 13.60 -2.30 17.83
CA LYS A 109 14.52 -1.49 18.64
C LYS A 109 14.26 -1.67 20.12
N LYS A 110 15.34 -1.94 20.85
CA LYS A 110 15.35 -1.77 22.30
C LYS A 110 15.58 -0.29 22.62
N GLY A 111 14.63 0.32 23.31
CA GLY A 111 14.71 1.69 23.79
C GLY A 111 15.67 1.84 24.98
N GLU A 112 15.80 3.06 25.47
CA GLU A 112 16.47 3.33 26.73
C GLU A 112 15.68 2.69 27.90
N SER A 113 16.36 2.46 29.03
CA SER A 113 15.71 1.92 30.23
C SER A 113 14.44 2.71 30.61
N ASN A 114 13.38 1.98 30.97
CA ASN A 114 12.08 2.51 31.42
C ASN A 114 11.26 3.30 30.38
N LYS A 115 11.57 3.20 29.08
CA LYS A 115 10.72 3.79 28.03
C LYS A 115 9.50 2.91 27.73
N PRO A 116 8.35 3.50 27.38
CA PRO A 116 7.16 2.73 27.03
C PRO A 116 7.36 1.92 25.74
N ASN A 117 6.54 0.88 25.56
CA ASN A 117 6.47 0.12 24.33
C ASN A 117 5.61 0.86 23.29
N VAL A 118 6.03 0.74 22.03
CA VAL A 118 5.31 1.20 20.84
C VAL A 118 5.16 0.03 19.90
N PHE A 119 3.94 -0.19 19.43
CA PHE A 119 3.60 -1.28 18.51
C PHE A 119 3.31 -0.71 17.13
N MET A 120 4.15 -1.04 16.14
CA MET A 120 4.13 -0.52 14.78
C MET A 120 3.52 -1.53 13.80
N PHE A 121 2.36 -1.23 13.22
CA PHE A 121 1.68 -2.09 12.27
C PHE A 121 2.21 -1.87 10.84
N SER A 122 2.56 -2.98 10.19
CA SER A 122 3.02 -3.03 8.80
C SER A 122 1.97 -2.52 7.79
N ALA A 123 2.47 -2.08 6.64
CA ALA A 123 1.65 -1.71 5.49
C ALA A 123 1.11 -2.97 4.76
N ILE A 124 0.55 -2.79 3.56
CA ILE A 124 -0.15 -3.85 2.84
C ILE A 124 0.80 -4.97 2.39
N GLU A 125 2.10 -4.73 2.29
CA GLU A 125 3.13 -5.73 2.01
C GLU A 125 3.24 -6.72 3.17
N GLY A 126 2.96 -6.28 4.41
CA GLY A 126 2.97 -7.11 5.62
C GLY A 126 4.29 -7.13 6.39
N PHE A 127 5.33 -6.44 5.89
CA PHE A 127 6.60 -6.26 6.58
C PHE A 127 6.67 -4.89 7.26
N VAL A 128 7.43 -4.81 8.35
CA VAL A 128 7.69 -3.55 9.07
C VAL A 128 8.97 -2.85 8.62
N SER A 129 9.64 -3.37 7.59
CA SER A 129 10.91 -2.82 7.06
C SER A 129 10.80 -1.34 6.69
N ALA A 130 9.67 -0.92 6.10
CA ALA A 130 9.40 0.49 5.77
C ALA A 130 9.42 1.43 7.01
N LEU A 131 9.29 0.89 8.22
CA LEU A 131 9.28 1.63 9.48
C LEU A 131 10.60 1.52 10.26
N GLU A 132 11.59 0.75 9.77
CA GLU A 132 12.86 0.54 10.48
C GLU A 132 13.63 1.85 10.70
N GLU A 133 13.71 2.70 9.68
CA GLU A 133 14.40 3.98 9.79
C GLU A 133 13.71 4.88 10.83
N VAL A 134 12.38 4.96 10.82
CA VAL A 134 11.59 5.70 11.81
C VAL A 134 11.82 5.12 13.21
N ALA A 135 11.70 3.80 13.36
CA ALA A 135 11.93 3.09 14.61
C ALA A 135 13.33 3.37 15.18
N SER A 136 14.36 3.37 14.32
CA SER A 136 15.76 3.61 14.71
C SER A 136 15.97 4.96 15.38
N LYS A 137 15.17 5.98 15.03
CA LYS A 137 15.31 7.35 15.52
C LYS A 137 14.49 7.66 16.78
N LEU A 138 13.54 6.79 17.16
CA LEU A 138 12.66 7.01 18.31
C LEU A 138 13.27 6.49 19.62
N PRO A 139 13.06 7.15 20.78
CA PRO A 139 13.67 6.72 22.06
C PRO A 139 12.95 5.54 22.74
N TYR A 140 11.96 4.92 22.10
CA TYR A 140 11.06 3.92 22.72
C TYR A 140 11.49 2.48 22.47
N ASN A 141 10.87 1.53 23.18
CA ASN A 141 10.93 0.10 22.83
C ASN A 141 9.96 -0.13 21.67
N ILE A 142 10.49 -0.49 20.49
CA ILE A 142 9.69 -0.61 19.27
C ILE A 142 9.50 -2.08 18.91
N TYR A 143 8.25 -2.48 18.83
CA TYR A 143 7.82 -3.79 18.36
C TYR A 143 7.09 -3.63 17.02
N GLY A 144 7.60 -4.29 15.99
CA GLY A 144 6.95 -4.35 14.69
C GLY A 144 5.94 -5.48 14.62
N LEU A 145 4.74 -5.19 14.12
CA LEU A 145 3.65 -6.12 13.90
C LEU A 145 3.53 -6.42 12.40
N GLN A 146 3.95 -7.62 12.03
CA GLN A 146 3.99 -8.13 10.67
C GLN A 146 2.77 -9.02 10.39
N CYS A 147 2.35 -9.09 9.12
CA CYS A 147 1.24 -9.93 8.69
C CYS A 147 1.77 -11.27 8.18
N THR A 148 1.78 -12.29 9.05
CA THR A 148 2.20 -13.66 8.74
C THR A 148 1.04 -14.48 8.18
N GLU A 149 1.31 -15.73 7.76
CA GLU A 149 0.27 -16.66 7.29
C GLU A 149 -0.83 -16.92 8.35
N ASP A 150 -0.47 -16.88 9.63
CA ASP A 150 -1.41 -17.07 10.75
C ASP A 150 -2.36 -15.89 10.97
N ALA A 151 -2.08 -14.73 10.37
CA ALA A 151 -2.92 -13.56 10.53
C ALA A 151 -4.27 -13.78 9.83
N PRO A 152 -5.41 -13.69 10.55
CA PRO A 152 -6.72 -13.90 9.96
C PRO A 152 -7.05 -12.77 8.99
N ILE A 153 -7.46 -13.10 7.76
CA ILE A 153 -7.76 -12.15 6.68
C ILE A 153 -9.24 -12.19 6.26
N ASP A 154 -10.14 -12.56 7.18
CA ASP A 154 -11.58 -12.59 6.96
C ASP A 154 -12.27 -11.25 7.30
N SER A 155 -11.75 -10.52 8.30
CA SER A 155 -12.27 -9.22 8.69
C SER A 155 -11.24 -8.39 9.46
N MET A 156 -11.40 -7.06 9.44
CA MET A 156 -10.55 -6.16 10.22
C MET A 156 -10.64 -6.44 11.73
N ALA A 157 -11.83 -6.82 12.22
CA ALA A 157 -12.04 -7.17 13.63
C ALA A 157 -11.26 -8.44 14.03
N SER A 158 -11.22 -9.46 13.15
CA SER A 158 -10.42 -10.67 13.37
C SER A 158 -8.92 -10.33 13.40
N MET A 159 -8.44 -9.48 12.47
CA MET A 159 -7.06 -8.99 12.48
C MET A 159 -6.72 -8.26 13.78
N ALA A 160 -7.56 -7.32 14.21
CA ALA A 160 -7.38 -6.58 15.45
C ALA A 160 -7.31 -7.51 16.66
N LYS A 161 -8.23 -8.48 16.77
CA LYS A 161 -8.22 -9.48 17.86
C LYS A 161 -6.93 -10.29 17.88
N PHE A 162 -6.45 -10.72 16.70
CA PHE A 162 -5.20 -11.45 16.57
C PHE A 162 -4.00 -10.61 17.04
N PHE A 163 -3.87 -9.37 16.57
CA PHE A 163 -2.78 -8.49 17.00
C PHE A 163 -2.88 -8.09 18.47
N ILE A 164 -4.07 -7.91 19.04
CA ILE A 164 -4.24 -7.69 20.48
C ILE A 164 -3.69 -8.86 21.29
N ALA A 165 -3.96 -10.10 20.87
CA ALA A 165 -3.42 -11.28 21.55
C ALA A 165 -1.88 -11.25 21.54
N LYS A 166 -1.28 -10.92 20.38
CA LYS A 166 0.18 -10.81 20.22
C LYS A 166 0.79 -9.65 21.00
N ILE A 167 0.14 -8.50 21.06
CA ILE A 167 0.55 -7.37 21.89
C ILE A 167 0.52 -7.75 23.37
N LYS A 168 -0.53 -8.46 23.82
CA LYS A 168 -0.70 -8.86 25.23
C LYS A 168 0.29 -9.92 25.71
N GLU A 169 0.92 -10.67 24.80
CA GLU A 169 2.07 -11.53 25.11
C GLU A 169 3.28 -10.71 25.61
N ILE A 170 3.39 -9.44 25.19
CA ILE A 170 4.50 -8.54 25.55
C ILE A 170 4.10 -7.56 26.65
N GLN A 171 2.91 -6.98 26.54
CA GLN A 171 2.38 -5.98 27.46
C GLN A 171 0.93 -6.31 27.82
N THR A 172 0.73 -6.85 29.03
CA THR A 172 -0.56 -7.39 29.47
C THR A 172 -1.66 -6.34 29.70
N SER A 173 -1.26 -5.12 30.11
CA SER A 173 -2.15 -3.99 30.40
C SER A 173 -1.64 -2.68 29.81
N GLY A 174 -2.56 -1.77 29.50
CA GLY A 174 -2.25 -0.44 28.98
C GLY A 174 -1.49 0.47 29.95
N PRO A 175 -1.10 1.68 29.50
CA PRO A 175 -1.49 2.29 28.23
C PRO A 175 -0.78 1.69 27.02
N TYR A 176 -1.49 1.52 25.91
CA TYR A 176 -0.92 1.06 24.63
C TYR A 176 -0.61 2.23 23.70
N ASN A 177 0.56 2.22 23.07
CA ASN A 177 0.92 3.17 22.03
C ASN A 177 0.97 2.42 20.70
N LEU A 178 0.04 2.73 19.81
CA LEU A 178 -0.11 2.08 18.53
C LEU A 178 0.28 3.04 17.41
N VAL A 179 1.04 2.55 16.45
CA VAL A 179 1.44 3.30 15.25
C VAL A 179 1.06 2.45 14.04
N GLY A 180 0.32 3.00 13.09
CA GLY A 180 -0.02 2.27 11.86
C GLY A 180 0.39 3.07 10.63
N TYR A 181 0.99 2.40 9.65
CA TYR A 181 1.39 3.00 8.38
C TYR A 181 0.55 2.48 7.22
N SER A 182 0.00 3.40 6.40
CA SER A 182 -0.83 3.06 5.23
C SER A 182 -1.96 2.08 5.61
N PHE A 183 -2.02 0.88 5.05
CA PHE A 183 -2.96 -0.19 5.46
C PHE A 183 -2.92 -0.48 6.98
N GLY A 184 -1.72 -0.47 7.56
CA GLY A 184 -1.51 -0.67 8.99
C GLY A 184 -2.19 0.40 9.85
N ALA A 185 -2.51 1.58 9.30
CA ALA A 185 -3.29 2.61 9.99
C ALA A 185 -4.72 2.13 10.30
N SER A 186 -5.37 1.43 9.37
CA SER A 186 -6.70 0.83 9.58
C SER A 186 -6.66 -0.28 10.62
N VAL A 187 -5.63 -1.14 10.56
CA VAL A 187 -5.44 -2.23 11.53
C VAL A 187 -5.17 -1.67 12.93
N ALA A 188 -4.30 -0.67 13.05
CA ALA A 188 -3.99 0.01 14.31
C ALA A 188 -5.23 0.72 14.88
N PHE A 189 -6.04 1.33 14.02
CA PHE A 189 -7.29 1.98 14.42
C PHE A 189 -8.29 0.98 15.01
N GLU A 190 -8.60 -0.11 14.30
CA GLU A 190 -9.52 -1.14 14.81
C GLU A 190 -8.98 -1.80 16.09
N THR A 191 -7.67 -2.04 16.15
CA THR A 191 -7.00 -2.55 17.35
C THR A 191 -7.17 -1.59 18.53
N GLY A 192 -6.99 -0.29 18.30
CA GLY A 192 -7.20 0.73 19.30
C GLY A 192 -8.65 0.79 19.79
N VAL A 193 -9.62 0.75 18.88
CA VAL A 193 -11.06 0.72 19.20
C VAL A 193 -11.41 -0.50 20.06
N ALA A 194 -10.92 -1.68 19.68
CA ALA A 194 -11.18 -2.91 20.43
C ALA A 194 -10.53 -2.90 21.82
N LEU A 195 -9.34 -2.32 21.98
CA LEU A 195 -8.69 -2.13 23.29
C LEU A 195 -9.44 -1.12 24.16
N GLU A 196 -9.90 0.01 23.61
CA GLU A 196 -10.72 0.98 24.35
C GLU A 196 -12.05 0.38 24.82
N ALA A 197 -12.69 -0.42 23.98
CA ALA A 197 -13.92 -1.15 24.34
C ALA A 197 -13.67 -2.14 25.51
N ALA A 198 -12.44 -2.62 25.68
CA ALA A 198 -12.00 -3.44 26.81
C ALA A 198 -11.56 -2.62 28.04
N GLY A 199 -11.71 -1.30 28.03
CA GLY A 199 -11.37 -0.40 29.14
C GLY A 199 -9.89 0.02 29.19
N GLU A 200 -9.12 -0.29 28.17
CA GLU A 200 -7.69 0.05 28.10
C GLU A 200 -7.50 1.48 27.59
N LYS A 201 -6.41 2.14 28.03
CA LYS A 201 -6.01 3.44 27.49
C LYS A 201 -5.15 3.25 26.24
N VAL A 202 -5.47 3.98 25.17
CA VAL A 202 -4.77 3.87 23.88
C VAL A 202 -4.37 5.25 23.35
N SER A 203 -3.12 5.37 22.91
CA SER A 203 -2.62 6.46 22.07
C SER A 203 -2.39 5.95 20.66
N LEU A 204 -2.91 6.64 19.64
CA LEU A 204 -2.83 6.19 18.26
C LEU A 204 -2.13 7.22 17.38
N VAL A 205 -1.12 6.77 16.62
CA VAL A 205 -0.47 7.56 15.58
C VAL A 205 -0.69 6.88 14.24
N LEU A 206 -1.21 7.62 13.26
CA LEU A 206 -1.47 7.13 11.92
C LEU A 206 -0.50 7.82 10.96
N LEU A 207 0.35 7.05 10.31
CA LEU A 207 1.30 7.51 9.30
C LEU A 207 0.66 7.32 7.93
N ASP A 208 0.29 8.43 7.32
CA ASP A 208 -0.22 8.52 5.95
C ASP A 208 -1.29 7.46 5.65
N GLY A 209 -2.28 7.34 6.54
CA GLY A 209 -3.28 6.30 6.46
C GLY A 209 -4.45 6.53 7.41
N SER A 210 -5.58 5.89 7.12
CA SER A 210 -6.79 5.91 7.93
C SER A 210 -7.74 4.79 7.50
N PRO A 211 -8.79 4.49 8.28
CA PRO A 211 -9.88 3.62 7.84
C PRO A 211 -10.49 3.98 6.48
N SER A 212 -10.48 5.28 6.11
CA SER A 212 -11.01 5.75 4.82
C SER A 212 -9.95 5.83 3.71
N TYR A 213 -8.67 5.74 4.06
CA TYR A 213 -7.53 5.91 3.14
C TYR A 213 -7.46 4.80 2.10
N VAL A 214 -7.59 3.55 2.52
CA VAL A 214 -7.47 2.43 1.57
C VAL A 214 -8.64 2.41 0.57
N LEU A 215 -9.82 2.92 0.97
CA LEU A 215 -10.98 3.08 0.08
C LEU A 215 -10.71 4.04 -1.10
N THR A 216 -9.70 4.91 -1.02
CA THR A 216 -9.35 5.82 -2.12
C THR A 216 -8.51 5.18 -3.21
N HIS A 217 -7.57 4.31 -2.87
CA HIS A 217 -6.80 3.50 -3.82
C HIS A 217 -7.70 2.46 -4.51
N GLU A 218 -8.77 2.04 -3.84
CA GLU A 218 -9.74 1.09 -4.38
C GLU A 218 -10.75 1.71 -5.37
N ASN A 219 -10.97 3.03 -5.36
CA ASN A 219 -11.79 3.69 -6.39
C ASN A 219 -11.12 3.61 -7.78
N ALA A 220 -9.80 3.49 -7.85
CA ALA A 220 -9.08 3.20 -9.09
C ALA A 220 -9.38 1.78 -9.61
N MET A 221 -9.54 0.80 -8.72
CA MET A 221 -9.92 -0.58 -9.07
C MET A 221 -11.41 -0.70 -9.47
N LYS A 222 -12.31 0.09 -8.86
CA LYS A 222 -13.75 0.10 -9.20
C LYS A 222 -14.06 0.47 -10.65
N ASN A 223 -13.16 1.19 -11.32
CA ASN A 223 -13.40 1.71 -12.67
C ASN A 223 -13.14 0.71 -13.80
N ARG A 224 -12.71 -0.53 -13.51
CA ARG A 224 -12.22 -1.44 -14.56
C ARG A 224 -13.23 -2.52 -14.96
N HIS A 225 -13.84 -3.30 -14.06
CA HIS A 225 -14.72 -4.44 -14.46
C HIS A 225 -16.00 -4.74 -13.62
N SER A 226 -16.53 -3.76 -12.86
CA SER A 226 -17.88 -3.72 -12.20
C SER A 226 -18.15 -4.51 -10.88
N ASP A 227 -19.21 -4.05 -10.19
CA ASP A 227 -19.96 -4.64 -9.05
C ASP A 227 -19.49 -4.41 -7.60
N ASN A 228 -19.05 -3.21 -7.21
CA ASN A 228 -18.98 -2.78 -5.78
C ASN A 228 -18.35 -3.84 -4.82
N LYS A 229 -17.42 -4.66 -5.32
CA LYS A 229 -16.81 -5.79 -4.62
C LYS A 229 -15.35 -5.90 -5.03
N VAL A 230 -14.53 -6.49 -4.18
CA VAL A 230 -13.15 -6.83 -4.52
C VAL A 230 -13.17 -8.07 -5.40
N ASP A 231 -12.77 -7.92 -6.66
CA ASP A 231 -12.55 -9.06 -7.55
C ASP A 231 -11.19 -9.69 -7.25
N HIS A 232 -11.18 -10.97 -6.91
CA HIS A 232 -9.95 -11.72 -6.69
C HIS A 232 -9.06 -11.73 -7.95
N ARG A 233 -9.63 -11.63 -9.16
CA ARG A 233 -8.86 -11.58 -10.42
C ARG A 233 -8.10 -10.28 -10.56
N ASP A 234 -8.72 -9.15 -10.22
CA ASP A 234 -8.04 -7.85 -10.24
C ASP A 234 -6.90 -7.87 -9.23
N ALA A 235 -7.16 -8.30 -7.98
CA ALA A 235 -6.14 -8.37 -6.93
C ALA A 235 -4.96 -9.27 -7.32
N PHE A 236 -5.22 -10.43 -7.90
CA PHE A 236 -4.18 -11.36 -8.38
C PHE A 236 -3.42 -10.81 -9.59
N THR A 237 -4.10 -10.11 -10.49
CA THR A 237 -3.46 -9.42 -11.62
C THR A 237 -2.49 -8.36 -11.09
N TYR A 238 -2.94 -7.50 -10.18
CA TYR A 238 -2.06 -6.50 -9.55
C TYR A 238 -0.88 -7.15 -8.85
N PHE A 239 -1.11 -8.24 -8.12
CA PHE A 239 -0.03 -8.96 -7.45
C PHE A 239 1.03 -9.44 -8.44
N VAL A 240 0.65 -10.01 -9.60
CA VAL A 240 1.60 -10.41 -10.65
C VAL A 240 2.44 -9.22 -11.12
N LEU A 241 1.81 -8.07 -11.33
CA LEU A 241 2.47 -6.87 -11.84
C LEU A 241 3.49 -6.26 -10.86
N LEU A 242 3.43 -6.62 -9.57
CA LEU A 242 4.46 -6.24 -8.59
C LEU A 242 5.79 -6.98 -8.80
N PHE A 243 5.75 -8.16 -9.45
CA PHE A 243 6.93 -9.01 -9.66
C PHE A 243 7.42 -9.02 -11.10
N LYS A 244 6.50 -8.81 -12.04
CA LYS A 244 6.77 -9.00 -13.46
C LYS A 244 6.08 -7.93 -14.28
N GLU A 245 6.86 -7.29 -15.13
CA GLU A 245 6.34 -6.33 -16.09
C GLU A 245 5.55 -7.05 -17.18
N MET A 246 4.24 -6.86 -17.17
CA MET A 246 3.29 -7.46 -18.11
C MET A 246 2.13 -6.50 -18.36
N ASP A 247 1.41 -6.72 -19.47
CA ASP A 247 0.14 -6.04 -19.71
C ASP A 247 -0.95 -6.55 -18.75
N TYR A 248 -1.67 -5.61 -18.13
CA TYR A 248 -2.74 -5.92 -17.18
C TYR A 248 -3.84 -6.78 -17.80
N GLN A 249 -4.31 -6.41 -19.00
CA GLN A 249 -5.45 -7.07 -19.64
C GLN A 249 -5.08 -8.50 -20.00
N VAL A 250 -3.86 -8.73 -20.48
CA VAL A 250 -3.34 -10.07 -20.79
C VAL A 250 -3.32 -10.95 -19.53
N VAL A 251 -2.75 -10.45 -18.43
CA VAL A 251 -2.69 -11.20 -17.16
C VAL A 251 -4.09 -11.46 -16.61
N PHE A 252 -4.95 -10.45 -16.64
CA PHE A 252 -6.33 -10.55 -16.16
C PHE A 252 -7.13 -11.58 -16.95
N GLU A 253 -7.02 -11.59 -18.28
CA GLU A 253 -7.69 -12.57 -19.15
C GLU A 253 -7.16 -13.99 -18.89
N GLN A 254 -5.84 -14.14 -18.73
CA GLN A 254 -5.22 -15.41 -18.41
C GLN A 254 -5.74 -15.98 -17.08
N ILE A 255 -5.77 -15.17 -16.01
CA ILE A 255 -6.32 -15.56 -14.71
C ILE A 255 -7.83 -15.84 -14.83
N SER A 256 -8.56 -15.06 -15.62
CA SER A 256 -10.01 -15.22 -15.84
C SER A 256 -10.40 -16.51 -16.54
N THR A 257 -9.47 -17.22 -17.19
CA THR A 257 -9.73 -18.56 -17.76
C THR A 257 -10.04 -19.61 -16.69
N LYS A 258 -9.64 -19.36 -15.44
CA LYS A 258 -9.83 -20.27 -14.30
C LYS A 258 -11.14 -19.97 -13.58
N LYS A 259 -11.81 -21.02 -13.12
CA LYS A 259 -13.18 -20.93 -12.58
C LYS A 259 -13.21 -20.61 -11.09
N THR A 260 -12.28 -21.17 -10.33
CA THR A 260 -12.23 -21.04 -8.88
C THR A 260 -11.10 -20.12 -8.44
N LYS A 261 -11.27 -19.49 -7.27
CA LYS A 261 -10.22 -18.65 -6.65
C LYS A 261 -8.92 -19.41 -6.44
N GLU A 262 -9.01 -20.70 -6.10
CA GLU A 262 -7.84 -21.54 -5.90
C GLU A 262 -7.09 -21.78 -7.23
N GLU A 263 -7.80 -22.12 -8.31
CA GLU A 263 -7.19 -22.27 -9.63
C GLU A 263 -6.58 -20.95 -10.15
N GLN A 264 -7.20 -19.81 -9.83
CA GLN A 264 -6.68 -18.48 -10.18
C GLN A 264 -5.39 -18.18 -9.44
N LEU A 265 -5.32 -18.56 -8.16
CA LEU A 265 -4.11 -18.42 -7.36
C LEU A 265 -2.99 -19.33 -7.87
N GLU A 266 -3.30 -20.56 -8.29
CA GLU A 266 -2.33 -21.43 -8.98
C GLU A 266 -1.84 -20.81 -10.29
N GLU A 267 -2.72 -20.12 -11.04
CA GLU A 267 -2.32 -19.44 -12.27
C GLU A 267 -1.36 -18.27 -12.01
N VAL A 268 -1.53 -17.53 -10.91
CA VAL A 268 -0.54 -16.52 -10.47
C VAL A 268 0.84 -17.14 -10.28
N VAL A 269 0.91 -18.28 -9.60
CA VAL A 269 2.17 -19.01 -9.37
C VAL A 269 2.76 -19.50 -10.70
N ASN A 270 1.94 -19.94 -11.64
CA ASN A 270 2.38 -20.36 -12.96
C ASN A 270 2.96 -19.19 -13.78
N ILE A 271 2.31 -18.03 -13.78
CA ILE A 271 2.75 -16.83 -14.51
C ILE A 271 4.14 -16.36 -14.04
N LEU A 272 4.40 -16.49 -12.74
CA LEU A 272 5.63 -16.06 -12.07
C LEU A 272 6.63 -17.21 -11.89
N SER A 273 6.40 -18.38 -12.51
CA SER A 273 7.19 -19.59 -12.29
C SER A 273 8.63 -19.54 -12.81
N ASP A 274 8.93 -18.57 -13.68
CA ASP A 274 10.27 -18.27 -14.20
C ASP A 274 11.12 -17.46 -13.22
N LEU A 275 10.51 -16.87 -12.19
CA LEU A 275 11.23 -16.16 -11.14
C LEU A 275 11.83 -17.14 -10.13
N PRO A 276 13.02 -16.83 -9.56
CA PRO A 276 13.67 -17.68 -8.56
C PRO A 276 13.02 -17.52 -7.17
N LEU A 277 11.69 -17.67 -7.10
CA LEU A 277 10.87 -17.49 -5.90
C LEU A 277 10.31 -18.85 -5.43
N ASN A 278 10.12 -19.00 -4.12
CA ASN A 278 9.45 -20.17 -3.59
C ASN A 278 7.95 -20.13 -3.96
N LYS A 279 7.45 -21.19 -4.60
CA LYS A 279 6.08 -21.28 -5.09
C LYS A 279 5.03 -21.24 -3.97
N ASP A 280 5.30 -21.94 -2.86
CA ASP A 280 4.40 -21.98 -1.71
C ASP A 280 4.35 -20.60 -1.03
N GLU A 281 5.50 -19.95 -0.84
CA GLU A 281 5.54 -18.58 -0.30
C GLU A 281 4.84 -17.57 -1.22
N LEU A 282 5.03 -17.70 -2.53
CA LEU A 282 4.37 -16.84 -3.51
C LEU A 282 2.85 -17.00 -3.46
N LYS A 283 2.38 -18.24 -3.37
CA LYS A 283 0.97 -18.57 -3.21
C LYS A 283 0.40 -17.95 -1.94
N THR A 284 1.10 -18.08 -0.81
CA THR A 284 0.70 -17.50 0.47
C THR A 284 0.70 -15.96 0.41
N ALA A 285 1.72 -15.35 -0.19
CA ALA A 285 1.81 -13.90 -0.34
C ALA A 285 0.66 -13.33 -1.18
N ALA A 286 0.33 -13.97 -2.31
CA ALA A 286 -0.79 -13.57 -3.17
C ALA A 286 -2.14 -13.71 -2.43
N LYS A 287 -2.33 -14.80 -1.68
CA LYS A 287 -3.52 -15.00 -0.84
C LYS A 287 -3.66 -13.93 0.23
N LEU A 288 -2.57 -13.61 0.94
CA LEU A 288 -2.55 -12.57 1.97
C LEU A 288 -2.80 -11.19 1.37
N PHE A 289 -2.20 -10.89 0.21
CA PHE A 289 -2.41 -9.63 -0.50
C PHE A 289 -3.88 -9.41 -0.86
N TYR A 290 -4.52 -10.40 -1.50
CA TYR A 290 -5.96 -10.37 -1.75
C TYR A 290 -6.76 -10.21 -0.45
N GLY A 291 -6.42 -10.97 0.59
CA GLY A 291 -7.09 -10.88 1.89
C GLY A 291 -7.04 -9.48 2.50
N LYS A 292 -5.88 -8.83 2.47
CA LYS A 292 -5.68 -7.47 2.97
C LYS A 292 -6.51 -6.45 2.20
N LEU A 293 -6.59 -6.57 0.87
CA LEU A 293 -7.49 -5.75 0.05
C LEU A 293 -8.96 -6.01 0.41
N PHE A 294 -9.35 -7.28 0.53
CA PHE A 294 -10.71 -7.68 0.87
C PHE A 294 -11.16 -7.10 2.22
N VAL A 295 -10.39 -7.32 3.29
CA VAL A 295 -10.77 -6.84 4.63
C VAL A 295 -10.83 -5.31 4.66
N SER A 296 -9.95 -4.65 3.91
CA SER A 296 -9.91 -3.20 3.85
C SER A 296 -11.15 -2.63 3.14
N PHE A 297 -11.52 -3.20 1.99
CA PHE A 297 -12.68 -2.77 1.22
C PHE A 297 -13.99 -2.84 2.01
N TYR A 298 -14.16 -3.91 2.79
CA TYR A 298 -15.36 -4.12 3.60
C TYR A 298 -15.27 -3.47 4.99
N TYR A 299 -14.13 -2.88 5.33
CA TYR A 299 -13.95 -2.28 6.64
C TYR A 299 -14.76 -1.00 6.77
N LYS A 300 -15.66 -0.99 7.76
CA LYS A 300 -16.38 0.19 8.22
C LYS A 300 -16.33 0.18 9.74
N PRO A 301 -15.61 1.13 10.38
CA PRO A 301 -15.57 1.21 11.84
C PRO A 301 -16.99 1.28 12.41
N VAL A 302 -17.34 0.32 13.27
CA VAL A 302 -18.67 0.26 13.90
C VAL A 302 -18.72 1.15 15.14
N GLN A 303 -17.58 1.30 15.83
CA GLN A 303 -17.43 2.10 17.04
C GLN A 303 -16.49 3.28 16.78
N LYS A 304 -16.69 4.35 17.53
CA LYS A 304 -15.78 5.50 17.49
C LYS A 304 -14.60 5.29 18.42
N PHE A 305 -13.43 5.75 18.00
CA PHE A 305 -12.27 5.86 18.87
C PHE A 305 -12.37 7.16 19.69
N ASN A 306 -12.20 7.05 21.00
CA ASN A 306 -12.34 8.15 21.97
C ASN A 306 -10.99 8.74 22.38
N GLY A 307 -9.91 7.98 22.21
CA GLY A 307 -8.54 8.37 22.52
C GLY A 307 -7.99 9.42 21.55
N ASN A 308 -6.78 9.88 21.86
CA ASN A 308 -6.08 10.85 21.03
C ASN A 308 -5.54 10.14 19.78
N VAL A 309 -5.85 10.71 18.61
CA VAL A 309 -5.26 10.31 17.33
C VAL A 309 -4.36 11.41 16.80
N THR A 310 -3.12 11.06 16.48
CA THR A 310 -2.20 11.92 15.72
C THR A 310 -2.12 11.38 14.31
N LEU A 311 -2.62 12.14 13.33
CA LEU A 311 -2.44 11.85 11.91
C LEU A 311 -1.19 12.59 11.41
N ILE A 312 -0.25 11.86 10.83
CA ILE A 312 0.91 12.40 10.13
C ILE A 312 0.68 12.15 8.64
N THR A 313 0.29 13.18 7.91
CA THR A 313 0.12 13.12 6.44
C THR A 313 1.43 13.45 5.75
N ALA A 314 1.74 12.74 4.66
CA ALA A 314 2.77 13.23 3.74
C ALA A 314 2.30 14.57 3.13
N LYS A 315 3.19 15.57 3.14
CA LYS A 315 2.89 16.93 2.64
C LYS A 315 2.60 16.92 1.14
N ASP A 316 3.39 16.14 0.43
CA ASP A 316 3.26 15.89 -0.99
C ASP A 316 2.53 14.55 -1.16
N ASN A 317 1.31 14.46 -0.64
CA ASN A 317 0.42 13.34 -0.85
C ASN A 317 -0.86 13.81 -1.56
N PHE A 318 -1.28 13.05 -2.56
CA PHE A 318 -2.30 13.44 -3.51
C PHE A 318 -3.58 12.59 -3.38
N VAL A 319 -3.69 11.85 -2.27
CA VAL A 319 -4.91 11.16 -1.84
C VAL A 319 -6.12 12.10 -1.87
N SER A 320 -7.19 11.64 -2.53
CA SER A 320 -8.43 12.41 -2.76
C SER A 320 -9.29 12.63 -1.51
N LEU A 321 -8.77 12.34 -0.32
CA LEU A 321 -9.45 12.57 0.96
C LEU A 321 -9.29 14.02 1.43
N GLY A 322 -10.21 14.42 2.32
CA GLY A 322 -10.06 15.66 3.08
C GLY A 322 -8.81 15.65 3.97
N PRO A 323 -8.44 16.80 4.56
CA PRO A 323 -7.18 16.98 5.32
C PRO A 323 -7.06 16.10 6.56
N ASP A 324 -8.14 15.44 7.00
CA ASP A 324 -8.18 14.53 8.15
C ASP A 324 -8.25 13.05 7.75
N TYR A 325 -8.12 12.75 6.46
CA TYR A 325 -8.32 11.41 5.89
C TYR A 325 -9.62 10.74 6.33
N GLY A 326 -10.70 11.51 6.51
CA GLY A 326 -12.00 10.97 6.90
C GLY A 326 -12.06 10.41 8.32
N LEU A 327 -11.20 10.90 9.24
CA LEU A 327 -11.18 10.46 10.64
C LEU A 327 -12.28 11.11 11.49
N LYS A 328 -12.73 12.33 11.18
CA LYS A 328 -13.76 13.03 11.98
C LYS A 328 -15.05 12.23 12.25
N PRO A 329 -15.63 11.47 11.29
CA PRO A 329 -16.84 10.69 11.57
C PRO A 329 -16.62 9.54 12.55
N VAL A 330 -15.40 8.99 12.58
CA VAL A 330 -15.04 7.76 13.31
C VAL A 330 -14.22 8.03 14.57
N ASN A 331 -13.86 9.29 14.85
CA ASN A 331 -13.07 9.70 16.00
C ASN A 331 -13.72 10.89 16.73
N ILE A 332 -13.75 10.86 18.07
CA ILE A 332 -14.36 11.93 18.89
C ILE A 332 -13.35 13.02 19.31
N ARG A 333 -12.05 12.71 19.37
CA ARG A 333 -10.96 13.60 19.77
C ARG A 333 -9.87 13.67 18.71
N PHE A 334 -10.09 14.55 17.73
CA PHE A 334 -9.12 14.88 16.70
C PHE A 334 -8.37 16.16 17.12
N LEU A 335 -7.04 16.11 17.19
CA LEU A 335 -6.17 17.24 17.55
C LEU A 335 -5.37 17.73 16.34
#